data_AF-A0A0D0AIR8-F1
#
_entry.id   AF-A0A0D0AIR8-F1
#
_cell.length_a   1.000
_cell.length_b   1.000
_cell.length_c   1.000
_cell.angle_alpha   90.00
_cell.angle_beta   90.00
_cell.angle_gamma   90.00
#
_symmetry.space_group_name_H-M   'P 1'
#
loop_
_entity.id
_entity.type
_entity.pdbx_description
1 polymer ?
#
loop_
_entity_poly.entity_id
_entity_poly.type
_entity_poly.pdbx_seq_one_letter_code
_entity_poly.pdbx_strand_id
1 'polypeptide(L)'
;ILKDATLFFSCSTPNLATVIPAMDLIDKKLTTYSQDLQILLSICAAIGLSKRTLSRYYQLMDTSEVYRIAMVLHPCHKLTYFKHTKWEDNWVESAETLVRETYECSY
;
A
#
# COMPACT_ATOMS: atom_id res chain seq x y z
N ILE A 1 9.96 11.67 -4.24
CA ILE A 1 9.02 10.57 -3.92
C ILE A 1 7.62 10.79 -4.47
N LEU A 2 6.88 11.83 -4.06
CA LEU A 2 5.52 12.05 -4.58
C LEU A 2 5.51 12.33 -6.09
N LYS A 3 6.40 13.20 -6.58
CA LYS A 3 6.61 13.44 -8.02
C LYS A 3 6.86 12.13 -8.79
N ASP A 4 7.72 11.28 -8.24
CA ASP A 4 8.11 10.01 -8.88
C ASP A 4 6.93 9.04 -8.92
N ALA A 5 6.15 8.96 -7.84
CA ALA A 5 4.91 8.19 -7.80
C ALA A 5 3.88 8.72 -8.81
N THR A 6 3.70 10.04 -8.90
CA THR A 6 2.79 10.64 -9.89
C THR A 6 3.21 10.33 -11.31
N LEU A 7 4.51 10.46 -11.62
CA LEU A 7 5.03 10.11 -12.95
C LEU A 7 4.85 8.62 -13.24
N PHE A 8 5.12 7.75 -12.27
CA PHE A 8 4.90 6.32 -12.40
C PHE A 8 3.43 6.02 -12.76
N PHE A 9 2.48 6.55 -11.97
CA PHE A 9 1.04 6.38 -12.20
C PHE A 9 0.46 7.11 -13.42
N SER A 10 1.23 8.01 -14.04
CA SER A 10 0.85 8.69 -15.28
C SER A 10 1.22 7.89 -16.54
N CYS A 11 2.03 6.83 -16.41
CA CYS A 11 2.34 5.91 -17.50
C CYS A 11 1.24 4.84 -17.67
N SER A 12 1.22 4.14 -18.80
CA SER A 12 0.26 3.04 -19.05
C SER A 12 0.64 1.70 -18.42
N THR A 13 1.80 1.63 -17.76
CA THR A 13 2.39 0.41 -17.19
C THR A 13 1.95 0.02 -15.76
N PRO A 14 1.57 0.95 -14.86
CA PRO A 14 1.09 0.60 -13.52
C PRO A 14 -0.24 -0.13 -13.59
N ASN A 15 -0.32 -1.24 -12.88
CA ASN A 15 -1.56 -1.98 -12.67
C ASN A 15 -2.01 -1.86 -11.22
N LEU A 16 -3.21 -2.35 -10.92
CA LEU A 16 -3.82 -2.25 -9.59
C LEU A 16 -2.91 -2.79 -8.45
N ALA A 17 -2.13 -3.83 -8.72
CA ALA A 17 -1.20 -4.43 -7.76
C ALA A 17 0.04 -3.57 -7.47
N THR A 18 0.24 -2.45 -8.17
CA THR A 18 1.37 -1.53 -7.90
C THR A 18 1.00 -0.40 -6.94
N VAL A 19 -0.29 -0.20 -6.68
CA VAL A 19 -0.80 0.89 -5.84
C VAL A 19 -0.37 0.74 -4.38
N ILE A 20 -0.59 -0.45 -3.80
CA ILE A 20 -0.21 -0.73 -2.40
C ILE A 20 1.31 -0.61 -2.18
N PRO A 21 2.19 -1.22 -3.01
CA PRO A 21 3.63 -1.04 -2.87
C PRO A 21 4.11 0.41 -3.01
N ALA A 22 3.49 1.18 -3.90
CA ALA A 22 3.83 2.59 -4.05
C ALA A 22 3.45 3.41 -2.81
N MET A 23 2.28 3.12 -2.20
CA MET A 23 1.87 3.75 -0.96
C MET A 23 2.78 3.38 0.22
N ASP A 24 3.19 2.11 0.34
CA ASP A 24 4.15 1.67 1.36
C ASP A 24 5.48 2.41 1.25
N LEU A 25 5.96 2.60 0.02
CA LEU A 25 7.19 3.33 -0.24
C LEU A 25 7.08 4.81 0.17
N ILE A 26 5.94 5.44 -0.09
CA ILE A 26 5.67 6.82 0.32
C ILE A 26 5.62 6.91 1.85
N ASP A 27 4.87 6.03 2.52
CA ASP A 27 4.77 6.03 3.99
C ASP A 27 6.13 5.79 4.65
N LYS A 28 6.89 4.81 4.15
CA LYS A 28 8.25 4.53 4.63
C LYS A 28 9.14 5.77 4.55
N LYS A 29 9.13 6.47 3.41
CA LYS A 29 9.92 7.70 3.24
C LYS A 29 9.45 8.83 4.17
N LEU A 30 8.14 9.04 4.32
CA LEU A 30 7.58 10.01 5.26
C LEU A 30 7.95 9.70 6.71
N THR A 31 7.93 8.43 7.09
CA THR A 31 8.34 7.97 8.43
C THR A 31 9.83 8.17 8.67
N THR A 32 10.68 7.90 7.68
CA THR A 32 12.12 8.21 7.77
C THR A 32 12.37 9.70 7.97
N TYR A 33 11.67 10.57 7.23
CA TYR A 33 11.80 12.02 7.44
C TYR A 33 11.33 12.42 8.84
N SER A 34 10.22 11.87 9.33
CA SER A 34 9.71 12.19 10.68
C SER A 34 10.65 11.81 11.84
N GLN A 35 11.67 10.99 11.61
CA GLN A 35 12.66 10.58 12.61
C GLN A 35 13.88 11.52 12.66
N ASP A 36 14.01 12.43 11.70
CA ASP A 36 15.09 13.41 11.68
C ASP A 36 14.73 14.59 12.59
N LEU A 37 15.52 14.75 13.67
CA LEU A 37 15.33 15.78 14.71
C LEU A 37 15.57 17.22 14.21
N GLN A 38 16.11 17.41 13.00
CA GLN A 38 16.44 18.73 12.45
C GLN A 38 15.34 19.33 11.56
N ILE A 39 14.17 18.70 11.47
CA ILE A 39 13.09 19.15 10.59
C ILE A 39 12.23 20.26 11.21
N LEU A 40 11.93 21.29 10.40
CA LEU A 40 11.04 22.40 10.76
C LEU A 40 9.64 21.92 11.16
N LEU A 41 9.04 22.57 12.16
CA LEU A 41 7.70 22.22 12.68
C LEU A 41 6.61 22.19 11.60
N SER A 42 6.68 23.10 10.62
CA SER A 42 5.76 23.15 9.48
C SER A 42 5.83 21.90 8.60
N ILE A 43 7.04 21.36 8.41
CA ILE A 43 7.27 20.14 7.64
C ILE A 43 6.75 18.93 8.44
N CYS A 44 6.97 18.88 9.76
CA CYS A 44 6.39 17.84 10.61
C CYS A 44 4.86 17.83 10.57
N ALA A 45 4.22 19.00 10.60
CA ALA A 45 2.77 19.13 10.45
C ALA A 45 2.30 18.62 9.07
N ALA A 46 3.01 18.97 7.99
CA ALA A 46 2.71 18.49 6.64
C ALA A 46 2.88 16.97 6.51
N ILE A 47 3.90 16.37 7.13
CA ILE A 47 4.10 14.91 7.19
C ILE A 47 2.94 14.26 7.95
N GLY A 48 2.53 14.82 9.09
CA GLY A 48 1.39 14.33 9.87
C GLY A 48 0.08 14.33 9.07
N LEU A 49 -0.19 15.41 8.33
CA LEU A 49 -1.34 15.48 7.41
C LEU A 49 -1.23 14.43 6.30
N SER A 50 -0.05 14.30 5.69
CA SER A 50 0.19 13.32 4.62
C SER A 50 -0.07 11.89 5.09
N LYS A 51 0.39 11.54 6.30
CA LYS A 51 0.14 10.22 6.91
C LYS A 51 -1.33 9.95 7.16
N ARG A 52 -2.09 10.95 7.66
CA ARG A 52 -3.55 10.81 7.83
C ARG A 52 -4.25 10.56 6.50
N THR A 53 -3.84 11.28 5.46
CA THR A 53 -4.34 11.06 4.10
C THR A 53 -4.03 9.65 3.61
N LEU A 54 -2.78 9.18 3.75
CA LEU A 54 -2.42 7.79 3.40
C LEU A 54 -3.27 6.77 4.17
N SER A 55 -3.43 6.94 5.48
CA SER A 55 -4.24 6.04 6.31
C SER A 55 -5.69 5.93 5.80
N ARG A 56 -6.28 7.04 5.37
CA ARG A 56 -7.62 7.03 4.74
C ARG A 56 -7.64 6.24 3.43
N TYR A 57 -6.60 6.35 2.60
CA TYR A 57 -6.50 5.54 1.39
C TYR A 57 -6.29 4.05 1.69
N TYR A 58 -5.51 3.69 2.71
CA TYR A 58 -5.41 2.30 3.16
C TYR A 58 -6.77 1.74 3.59
N GLN A 59 -7.56 2.50 4.35
CA GLN A 59 -8.92 2.10 4.73
C GLN A 59 -9.81 1.84 3.49
N LEU A 60 -9.74 2.72 2.48
CA LEU A 60 -10.51 2.54 1.25
C LEU A 60 -10.06 1.31 0.44
N MET A 61 -8.75 1.05 0.38
CA MET A 61 -8.23 -0.15 -0.29
C MET A 61 -8.60 -1.43 0.46
N ASP A 62 -8.63 -1.39 1.79
CA ASP A 62 -9.03 -2.53 2.60
C ASP A 62 -10.51 -2.90 2.39
N THR A 63 -11.37 -1.91 2.18
CA THR A 63 -12.78 -2.14 1.81
C THR A 63 -12.96 -2.67 0.38
N SER A 64 -11.92 -2.62 -0.46
CA SER A 64 -12.00 -3.04 -1.85
C SER A 64 -11.28 -4.36 -2.07
N GLU A 65 -12.06 -5.43 -2.19
CA GLU A 65 -11.59 -6.80 -2.45
C GLU A 65 -10.65 -6.89 -3.67
N VAL A 66 -10.90 -6.06 -4.69
CA VAL A 66 -10.16 -6.06 -5.96
C VAL A 66 -8.68 -5.73 -5.77
N TYR A 67 -8.33 -4.79 -4.88
CA TYR A 67 -6.93 -4.45 -4.62
C TYR A 67 -6.18 -5.59 -3.94
N ARG A 68 -6.86 -6.30 -3.03
CA ARG A 68 -6.30 -7.43 -2.28
C ARG A 68 -6.08 -8.62 -3.22
N ILE A 69 -7.08 -8.95 -4.03
CA ILE A 69 -7.00 -10.03 -5.02
C ILE A 69 -5.90 -9.74 -6.05
N ALA A 70 -5.85 -8.52 -6.60
CA ALA A 70 -4.83 -8.15 -7.58
C ALA A 70 -3.40 -8.28 -7.04
N MET A 71 -3.17 -7.91 -5.78
CA MET A 71 -1.88 -8.07 -5.13
C MET A 71 -1.49 -9.54 -4.93
N VAL A 72 -2.40 -10.38 -4.43
CA VAL A 72 -2.14 -11.80 -4.18
C VAL A 72 -1.87 -12.55 -5.50
N LEU A 73 -2.59 -12.21 -6.56
CA LEU A 73 -2.40 -12.79 -7.89
C LEU A 73 -1.15 -12.29 -8.61
N HIS A 74 -0.50 -11.22 -8.14
CA HIS A 74 0.66 -10.66 -8.82
C HIS A 74 1.86 -11.63 -8.76
N PRO A 75 2.43 -12.05 -9.91
CA PRO A 75 3.44 -13.12 -9.99
C PRO A 75 4.69 -12.88 -9.14
N CYS A 76 5.09 -11.61 -9.00
CA CYS A 76 6.30 -11.21 -8.27
C CYS A 76 6.07 -10.90 -6.79
N HIS A 77 4.84 -10.58 -6.38
CA HIS A 77 4.55 -10.14 -5.00
C HIS A 77 4.01 -11.31 -4.17
N LYS A 78 2.97 -12.00 -4.68
CA LYS A 78 2.28 -13.12 -4.02
C LYS A 78 2.13 -12.88 -2.50
N LEU A 79 2.16 -13.93 -1.70
CA LEU A 79 2.15 -13.84 -0.23
C LEU A 79 3.52 -13.46 0.35
N THR A 80 4.60 -13.60 -0.43
CA THR A 80 5.97 -13.30 0.00
C THR A 80 6.21 -11.82 0.25
N TYR A 81 5.56 -10.94 -0.51
CA TYR A 81 5.66 -9.50 -0.32
C TYR A 81 5.18 -9.11 1.07
N PHE A 82 3.99 -9.58 1.47
CA PHE A 82 3.38 -9.25 2.76
C PHE A 82 4.21 -9.74 3.95
N LYS A 83 4.81 -10.93 3.83
CA LYS A 83 5.73 -11.48 4.85
C LYS A 83 6.97 -10.60 5.02
N HIS A 84 7.50 -10.04 3.92
CA HIS A 84 8.68 -9.17 3.98
C HIS A 84 8.38 -7.75 4.45
N THR A 85 7.18 -7.24 4.18
CA THR A 85 6.77 -5.90 4.61
C THR A 85 6.26 -5.83 6.04
N LYS A 86 6.25 -6.96 6.77
CA LYS A 86 5.72 -7.07 8.16
C LYS A 86 4.31 -6.47 8.29
N TRP A 87 3.47 -6.73 7.28
CA TRP A 87 2.06 -6.40 7.38
C TRP A 87 1.40 -7.26 8.44
N GLU A 88 0.30 -6.78 9.01
CA GLU A 88 -0.42 -7.49 10.06
C GLU A 88 -0.93 -8.84 9.54
N ASP A 89 -0.69 -9.91 10.30
CA ASP A 89 -0.96 -11.28 9.83
C ASP A 89 -2.45 -11.50 9.48
N ASN A 90 -3.35 -10.82 10.22
CA ASN A 90 -4.79 -10.82 9.94
C ASN A 90 -5.12 -10.33 8.51
N TRP A 91 -4.33 -9.40 7.98
CA TRP A 91 -4.54 -8.80 6.68
C TRP A 91 -4.13 -9.77 5.58
N VAL A 92 -3.04 -10.51 5.81
CA VAL A 92 -2.54 -11.54 4.90
C VAL A 92 -3.51 -12.72 4.86
N GLU A 93 -3.96 -13.18 6.02
CA GLU A 93 -4.93 -14.27 6.14
C GLU A 93 -6.25 -13.91 5.48
N SER A 94 -6.79 -12.72 5.76
CA SER A 94 -8.04 -12.27 5.17
C SER A 94 -7.93 -12.06 3.64
N ALA A 95 -6.74 -11.69 3.12
CA ALA A 95 -6.54 -11.59 1.68
C ALA A 95 -6.46 -12.97 1.01
N GLU A 96 -5.86 -13.96 1.67
CA GLU A 96 -5.83 -15.34 1.20
C GLU A 96 -7.23 -15.97 1.18
N THR A 97 -7.98 -15.81 2.28
CA THR A 97 -9.37 -16.30 2.39
C THR A 97 -10.24 -15.68 1.31
N LEU A 98 -10.18 -14.36 1.13
CA LEU A 98 -10.95 -13.66 0.10
C LEU A 98 -10.68 -14.19 -1.31
N VAL A 99 -9.42 -14.44 -1.66
CA VAL A 99 -9.06 -14.98 -2.98
C VAL A 99 -9.59 -16.40 -3.15
N ARG A 100 -9.54 -17.22 -2.10
CA ARG A 100 -10.05 -18.60 -2.12
C ARG A 100 -11.57 -18.63 -2.27
N GLU A 101 -12.29 -17.84 -1.47
CA GLU A 101 -13.75 -17.70 -1.54
C GLU A 101 -14.20 -17.18 -2.91
N THR A 102 -13.51 -16.17 -3.45
CA THR A 102 -13.83 -15.63 -4.77
C THR A 102 -13.65 -16.69 -5.86
N TYR A 103 -12.60 -17.51 -5.76
CA TYR A 103 -12.36 -18.61 -6.70
C TYR A 103 -13.44 -19.68 -6.59
N GLU A 104 -13.75 -20.18 -5.39
CA GLU A 104 -14.78 -21.19 -5.13
C GLU A 104 -16.20 -20.75 -5.52
N CYS A 105 -16.51 -19.46 -5.40
CA CYS A 105 -17.80 -18.90 -5.85
C CYS A 105 -17.90 -18.74 -7.37
N SER A 106 -16.77 -18.60 -8.06
CA SER A 106 -16.73 -18.27 -9.49
C SER A 106 -16.45 -19.48 -10.40
N TYR A 107 -15.90 -20.57 -9.86
CA TYR A 107 -15.47 -21.78 -10.58
C TYR A 107 -15.79 -23.03 -9.79
#